data_AF-A0A9W7L1W9-F1
#
_entry.id   AF-A0A9W7L1W9-F1
#
_cell.length_a   1.000
_cell.length_b   1.000
_cell.length_c   1.000
_cell.angle_alpha   90.00
_cell.angle_beta   90.00
_cell.angle_gamma   90.00
#
_symmetry.space_group_name_H-M   'P 1'
#
loop_
_entity.id
_entity.type
_entity.pdbx_description
1 polymer ?
#
loop_
_entity_poly.entity_id
_entity_poly.type
_entity_poly.pdbx_seq_one_letter_code
_entity_poly.pdbx_strand_id
1 'polypeptide(L)'
;MKTILMIHTLIGAVNSFTPFTNSFTNTLTNTPPTSMSRAFVRSQTTTVRMADIDEDIDIEAMTLEEEVDALTEVEMKKTKFVSNLRNQNGVDYAPWMNINAEDEAKIRQLVKEKAEARRKRALQEQEVSGNLLEDSQAQELSGGGLRARALSEDEVELEWTTTNEGNTEGYVVRRRKARGDDWEVITDYKRWGPLVSKGPTGGTYRYVDNTADVGGWVYRISEVEKDGNESDLCQCLVEIQSKGEKLQGLVAAVGIAAIAIGGVVAGITLDPIQ
;
A
#
# COMPACT_ATOMS: atom_id res chain seq x y z
N MET A 1 -1.20 -9.65 -70.20
CA MET A 1 0.11 -10.10 -69.69
C MET A 1 -0.13 -10.54 -68.24
N LYS A 2 -0.47 -11.80 -67.95
CA LYS A 2 0.41 -12.97 -67.73
C LYS A 2 1.47 -12.70 -66.64
N THR A 3 1.16 -13.06 -65.38
CA THR A 3 1.69 -14.21 -64.55
C THR A 3 2.67 -13.62 -63.50
N ILE A 4 2.77 -13.96 -62.19
CA ILE A 4 2.91 -15.25 -61.48
C ILE A 4 2.57 -15.09 -59.98
N LEU A 5 1.86 -16.10 -59.44
CA LEU A 5 1.68 -16.48 -58.03
C LEU A 5 3.00 -16.78 -57.31
N MET A 6 3.10 -16.48 -56.01
CA MET A 6 3.71 -17.45 -55.07
C MET A 6 3.02 -17.43 -53.71
N ILE A 7 2.27 -18.51 -53.49
CA ILE A 7 1.78 -19.01 -52.20
C ILE A 7 2.92 -19.84 -51.61
N HIS A 8 3.25 -19.66 -50.33
CA HIS A 8 4.01 -20.64 -49.57
C HIS A 8 3.25 -21.06 -48.31
N THR A 9 2.76 -22.29 -48.42
CA THR A 9 2.25 -23.18 -47.40
C THR A 9 3.36 -23.52 -46.40
N LEU A 10 3.08 -23.49 -45.10
CA LEU A 10 3.89 -24.21 -44.11
C LEU A 10 2.96 -24.96 -43.16
N ILE A 11 3.23 -26.27 -43.11
CA ILE A 11 2.49 -27.34 -42.47
C ILE A 11 3.00 -27.49 -41.02
N GLY A 12 2.04 -27.62 -40.10
CA GLY A 12 1.99 -28.68 -39.07
C GLY A 12 3.04 -28.71 -37.96
N ALA A 13 2.58 -28.41 -36.74
CA ALA A 13 2.97 -29.18 -35.55
C ALA A 13 1.82 -29.12 -34.52
N VAL A 14 1.12 -30.24 -34.40
CA VAL A 14 0.05 -30.48 -33.43
C VAL A 14 0.73 -31.01 -32.16
N ASN A 15 0.79 -30.21 -31.09
CA ASN A 15 1.22 -30.71 -29.78
C ASN A 15 -0.02 -31.04 -28.95
N SER A 16 -0.31 -32.33 -28.85
CA SER A 16 -1.31 -32.92 -27.96
C SER A 16 -0.88 -32.78 -26.50
N PHE A 17 -1.65 -32.01 -25.74
CA PHE A 17 -1.55 -31.89 -24.30
C PHE A 17 -2.34 -33.04 -23.65
N THR A 18 -1.68 -33.96 -22.95
CA THR A 18 -2.34 -34.96 -22.10
C THR A 18 -2.29 -34.51 -20.64
N PRO A 19 -3.39 -34.59 -19.87
CA PRO A 19 -3.39 -34.29 -18.45
C PRO A 19 -2.89 -35.50 -17.64
N PHE A 20 -1.84 -35.29 -16.84
CA PHE A 20 -1.35 -36.25 -15.87
C PHE A 20 -2.11 -36.08 -14.55
N THR A 21 -3.02 -37.00 -14.27
CA THR A 21 -3.73 -37.13 -13.00
C THR A 21 -2.92 -38.00 -12.05
N ASN A 22 -2.46 -37.47 -10.93
CA ASN A 22 -1.90 -38.26 -9.83
C ASN A 22 -2.94 -38.41 -8.72
N SER A 23 -3.65 -39.53 -8.72
CA SER A 23 -4.42 -40.04 -7.59
C SER A 23 -3.56 -41.03 -6.81
N PHE A 24 -3.02 -40.60 -5.66
CA PHE A 24 -2.42 -41.51 -4.69
C PHE A 24 -3.44 -41.79 -3.58
N THR A 25 -4.08 -42.95 -3.68
CA THR A 25 -4.75 -43.60 -2.55
C THR A 25 -3.69 -44.31 -1.71
N ASN A 26 -3.59 -43.97 -0.42
CA ASN A 26 -2.92 -44.82 0.57
C ASN A 26 -3.89 -45.11 1.72
N THR A 27 -4.45 -46.30 1.69
CA THR A 27 -5.17 -46.97 2.79
C THR A 27 -4.16 -47.60 3.74
N LEU A 28 -4.06 -47.12 4.98
CA LEU A 28 -3.52 -47.89 6.09
C LEU A 28 -4.33 -47.64 7.38
N THR A 29 -5.22 -48.59 7.64
CA THR A 29 -5.59 -49.20 8.93
C THR A 29 -5.62 -48.33 10.20
N ASN A 30 -6.86 -48.07 10.63
CA ASN A 30 -7.26 -47.63 11.97
C ASN A 30 -7.15 -48.80 12.98
N THR A 31 -6.35 -48.64 14.03
CA THR A 31 -6.60 -49.26 15.35
C THR A 31 -6.20 -48.27 16.46
N PRO A 32 -7.04 -48.06 17.49
CA PRO A 32 -6.77 -47.09 18.54
C PRO A 32 -6.08 -47.73 19.75
N PRO A 33 -5.10 -47.08 20.40
CA PRO A 33 -4.79 -47.35 21.78
C PRO A 33 -5.45 -46.30 22.69
N THR A 34 -6.46 -46.78 23.40
CA THR A 34 -6.73 -46.56 24.84
C THR A 34 -6.10 -45.34 25.52
N SER A 35 -6.98 -44.38 25.81
CA SER A 35 -7.14 -43.67 27.10
C SER A 35 -5.90 -43.49 27.97
N MET A 36 -5.26 -42.33 27.85
CA MET A 36 -4.57 -41.66 28.96
C MET A 36 -4.95 -40.17 28.90
N SER A 37 -5.82 -39.78 29.83
CA SER A 37 -6.21 -38.39 30.10
C SER A 37 -4.99 -37.54 30.46
N ARG A 38 -4.40 -36.90 29.45
CA ARG A 38 -3.38 -35.87 29.66
C ARG A 38 -4.09 -34.55 29.89
N ALA A 39 -4.12 -34.12 31.14
CA ALA A 39 -4.55 -32.79 31.53
C ALA A 39 -3.89 -31.76 30.60
N PHE A 40 -4.73 -31.08 29.82
CA PHE A 40 -4.33 -29.95 28.99
C PHE A 40 -4.00 -28.81 29.96
N VAL A 41 -2.76 -28.80 30.45
CA VAL A 41 -2.18 -27.64 31.12
C VAL A 41 -2.03 -26.60 30.01
N ARG A 42 -3.06 -25.76 29.91
CA ARG A 42 -3.05 -24.51 29.16
C ARG A 42 -1.76 -23.79 29.56
N SER A 43 -0.79 -23.80 28.64
CA SER A 43 0.39 -22.95 28.72
C SER A 43 -0.15 -21.53 28.82
N GLN A 44 -0.22 -21.03 30.05
CA GLN A 44 -0.30 -19.61 30.28
C GLN A 44 1.06 -19.11 29.80
N THR A 45 1.09 -18.54 28.60
CA THR A 45 2.14 -17.60 28.24
C THR A 45 2.10 -16.53 29.32
N THR A 46 2.92 -16.71 30.35
CA THR A 46 3.23 -15.67 31.30
C THR A 46 3.87 -14.58 30.47
N THR A 47 3.05 -13.63 30.05
CA THR A 47 3.49 -12.28 29.72
C THR A 47 4.18 -11.79 30.98
N VAL A 48 5.50 -11.99 31.04
CA VAL A 48 6.35 -11.23 31.95
C VAL A 48 5.98 -9.79 31.67
N ARG A 49 5.44 -9.12 32.68
CA ARG A 49 5.09 -7.70 32.60
C ARG A 49 6.39 -6.97 32.26
N MET A 50 6.51 -6.56 31.00
CA MET A 50 7.55 -5.72 30.42
C MET A 50 7.40 -4.27 30.93
N ALA A 51 7.20 -4.09 32.24
CA ALA A 51 6.71 -2.85 32.82
C ALA A 51 7.80 -1.92 33.37
N ASP A 52 9.10 -2.27 33.27
CA ASP A 52 10.16 -1.46 33.90
C ASP A 52 11.38 -1.22 32.97
N ILE A 53 11.15 -0.96 31.68
CA ILE A 53 12.14 -0.27 30.83
C ILE A 53 11.40 0.86 30.09
N ASP A 54 10.79 1.76 30.86
CA ASP A 54 10.45 3.11 30.41
C ASP A 54 11.70 3.96 30.65
N GLU A 55 12.60 3.99 29.66
CA GLU A 55 13.44 5.16 29.48
C GLU A 55 12.80 5.93 28.32
N ASP A 56 12.14 7.04 28.66
CA ASP A 56 11.69 8.10 27.75
C ASP A 56 12.91 8.70 27.05
N ILE A 57 13.52 7.95 26.14
CA ILE A 57 14.54 8.47 25.24
C ILE A 57 13.79 9.38 24.28
N ASP A 58 14.03 10.69 24.40
CA ASP A 58 13.57 11.67 23.43
C ASP A 58 14.37 11.49 22.13
N ILE A 59 13.93 10.51 21.33
CA ILE A 59 14.55 10.09 20.06
C ILE A 59 14.53 11.25 19.04
N GLU A 60 13.62 12.20 19.19
CA GLU A 60 13.38 13.28 18.22
C GLU A 60 14.42 14.42 18.35
N ALA A 61 15.04 14.59 19.53
CA ALA A 61 16.04 15.61 19.79
C ALA A 61 17.50 15.15 19.58
N MET A 62 17.75 13.85 19.37
CA MET A 62 19.10 13.29 19.27
C MET A 62 19.63 13.21 17.83
N THR A 63 20.95 13.30 17.68
CA THR A 63 21.58 13.03 16.37
C THR A 63 21.41 11.57 15.99
N LEU A 64 21.48 11.26 14.69
CA LEU A 64 21.26 9.89 14.19
C LEU A 64 22.22 8.87 14.83
N GLU A 65 23.44 9.29 15.13
CA GLU A 65 24.46 8.43 15.73
C GLU A 65 24.17 8.16 17.22
N GLU A 66 23.75 9.20 17.97
CA GLU A 66 23.33 9.08 19.37
C GLU A 66 22.05 8.24 19.54
N GLU A 67 21.08 8.42 18.65
CA GLU A 67 19.85 7.60 18.60
C GLU A 67 20.19 6.12 18.37
N VAL A 68 21.09 5.83 17.43
CA VAL A 68 21.49 4.45 17.09
C VAL A 68 22.23 3.81 18.24
N ASP A 69 23.13 4.51 18.91
CA ASP A 69 23.87 3.96 20.05
C ASP A 69 22.94 3.73 21.25
N ALA A 70 22.05 4.67 21.58
CA ALA A 70 21.08 4.49 22.66
C ALA A 70 20.13 3.32 22.40
N LEU A 71 19.60 3.18 21.17
CA LEU A 71 18.74 2.06 20.79
C LEU A 71 19.49 0.73 20.76
N THR A 72 20.75 0.73 20.33
CA THR A 72 21.61 -0.46 20.32
C THR A 72 21.89 -0.91 21.76
N GLU A 73 22.19 0.01 22.67
CA GLU A 73 22.40 -0.29 24.09
C GLU A 73 21.13 -0.85 24.75
N VAL A 74 19.96 -0.30 24.45
CA VAL A 74 18.68 -0.81 24.93
C VAL A 74 18.44 -2.23 24.42
N GLU A 75 18.71 -2.50 23.14
CA GLU A 75 18.56 -3.84 22.57
C GLU A 75 19.56 -4.81 23.19
N MET A 76 20.83 -4.40 23.36
CA MET A 76 21.85 -5.21 24.03
C MET A 76 21.49 -5.50 25.50
N LYS A 77 20.90 -4.54 26.23
CA LYS A 77 20.39 -4.76 27.59
C LYS A 77 19.25 -5.78 27.60
N LYS A 78 18.30 -5.69 26.65
CA LYS A 78 17.19 -6.65 26.49
C LYS A 78 17.69 -8.05 26.16
N THR A 79 18.60 -8.18 25.20
CA THR A 79 19.14 -9.48 24.81
C THR A 79 19.99 -10.11 25.92
N LYS A 80 20.81 -9.32 26.64
CA LYS A 80 21.58 -9.79 27.81
C LYS A 80 20.68 -10.21 28.98
N PHE A 81 19.58 -9.51 29.22
CA PHE A 81 18.61 -9.87 30.26
C PHE A 81 17.93 -11.21 29.95
N VAL A 82 17.53 -11.43 28.69
CA VAL A 82 16.93 -12.69 28.23
C VAL A 82 17.93 -13.84 28.23
N SER A 83 19.19 -13.59 27.87
CA SER A 83 20.24 -14.62 27.89
C SER A 83 20.63 -15.05 29.31
N ASN A 84 20.54 -14.14 30.29
CA ASN A 84 20.86 -14.40 31.70
C ASN A 84 19.69 -15.00 32.50
N LEU A 85 18.56 -15.31 31.86
CA LEU A 85 17.45 -15.95 32.52
C LEU A 85 17.81 -17.42 32.82
N ARG A 86 17.88 -17.80 34.10
CA ARG A 86 18.23 -19.16 34.55
C ARG A 86 17.03 -19.93 35.06
N ASN A 87 16.99 -21.23 34.80
CA ASN A 87 16.00 -22.13 35.38
C ASN A 87 16.35 -22.49 36.84
N GLN A 88 15.44 -23.17 37.55
CA GLN A 88 15.63 -23.57 38.96
C GLN A 88 16.86 -24.48 39.19
N ASN A 89 17.38 -25.10 38.13
CA ASN A 89 18.56 -25.97 38.16
C ASN A 89 19.86 -25.21 37.80
N GLY A 90 19.79 -23.87 37.66
CA GLY A 90 20.94 -23.02 37.37
C GLY A 90 21.42 -23.05 35.92
N VAL A 91 20.66 -23.65 35.00
CA VAL A 91 20.98 -23.69 33.56
C VAL A 91 20.32 -22.50 32.87
N ASP A 92 21.07 -21.81 32.02
CA ASP A 92 20.59 -20.68 31.23
C ASP A 92 19.46 -21.14 30.29
N TYR A 93 18.41 -20.34 30.17
CA TYR A 93 17.20 -20.67 29.40
C TYR A 93 17.45 -20.58 27.88
N ALA A 94 18.42 -19.77 27.46
CA ALA A 94 18.76 -19.58 26.05
C ALA A 94 20.30 -19.56 25.83
N PRO A 95 21.01 -20.70 25.98
CA PRO A 95 22.46 -20.77 25.82
C PRO A 95 22.91 -20.58 24.35
N TRP A 96 21.97 -20.67 23.41
CA TRP A 96 22.17 -20.42 21.98
C TRP A 96 22.05 -18.93 21.60
N MET A 97 21.73 -18.05 22.56
CA MET A 97 21.63 -16.59 22.38
C MET A 97 22.89 -15.85 22.89
N ASN A 98 24.04 -16.52 22.93
CA ASN A 98 25.30 -15.88 23.29
C ASN A 98 25.73 -14.93 22.17
N ILE A 99 25.49 -13.63 22.38
CA ILE A 99 25.87 -12.57 21.44
C ILE A 99 27.40 -12.56 21.31
N ASN A 100 27.90 -12.80 20.09
CA ASN A 100 29.30 -12.57 19.76
C ASN A 100 29.51 -11.13 19.26
N ALA A 101 30.74 -10.66 19.16
CA ALA A 101 31.04 -9.32 18.64
C ALA A 101 30.49 -9.09 17.21
N GLU A 102 30.34 -10.16 16.43
CA GLU A 102 29.72 -10.14 15.11
C GLU A 102 28.20 -9.89 15.14
N ASP A 103 27.50 -10.43 16.16
CA ASP A 103 26.06 -10.23 16.34
C ASP A 103 25.76 -8.80 16.81
N GLU A 104 26.62 -8.23 17.66
CA GLU A 104 26.53 -6.83 18.08
C GLU A 104 26.67 -5.85 16.90
N ALA A 105 27.62 -6.11 16.01
CA ALA A 105 27.78 -5.32 14.78
C ALA A 105 26.55 -5.42 13.87
N LYS A 106 25.93 -6.61 13.79
CA LYS A 106 24.71 -6.83 13.02
C LYS A 106 23.49 -6.14 13.63
N ILE A 107 23.36 -6.14 14.95
CA ILE A 107 22.30 -5.41 15.67
C ILE A 107 22.45 -3.91 15.42
N ARG A 108 23.66 -3.37 15.54
CA ARG A 108 23.94 -1.95 15.27
C ARG A 108 23.58 -1.56 13.82
N GLN A 109 23.90 -2.42 12.84
CA GLN A 109 23.51 -2.19 11.44
C GLN A 109 21.99 -2.17 11.24
N LEU A 110 21.28 -3.14 11.83
CA LEU A 110 19.82 -3.22 11.75
C LEU A 110 19.13 -2.03 12.43
N VAL A 111 19.65 -1.58 13.58
CA VAL A 111 19.15 -0.40 14.29
C VAL A 111 19.40 0.86 13.48
N LYS A 112 20.58 1.00 12.87
CA LYS A 112 20.92 2.11 11.97
C LYS A 112 19.98 2.17 10.77
N GLU A 113 19.78 1.06 10.09
CA GLU A 113 18.86 0.97 8.95
C GLU A 113 17.42 1.32 9.37
N LYS A 114 16.98 0.85 10.54
CA LYS A 114 15.65 1.15 11.09
C LYS A 114 15.49 2.63 11.45
N ALA A 115 16.51 3.25 12.04
CA ALA A 115 16.51 4.68 12.36
C ALA A 115 16.50 5.54 11.09
N GLU A 116 17.32 5.19 10.10
CA GLU A 116 17.33 5.85 8.78
C GLU A 116 15.99 5.71 8.07
N ALA A 117 15.36 4.53 8.12
CA ALA A 117 14.03 4.32 7.55
C ALA A 117 12.95 5.16 8.25
N ARG A 118 13.04 5.32 9.57
CA ARG A 118 12.12 6.19 10.34
C ARG A 118 12.31 7.65 9.94
N ARG A 119 13.54 8.15 9.88
CA ARG A 119 13.82 9.53 9.45
C ARG A 119 13.39 9.78 8.01
N LYS A 120 13.60 8.81 7.12
CA LYS A 120 13.14 8.91 5.73
C LYS A 120 11.62 9.01 5.63
N ARG A 121 10.87 8.27 6.45
CA ARG A 121 9.40 8.41 6.54
C ARG A 121 8.99 9.76 7.09
N ALA A 122 9.61 10.21 8.18
CA ALA A 122 9.33 11.53 8.76
C ALA A 122 9.60 12.67 7.76
N LEU A 123 10.67 12.58 6.97
CA LEU A 123 10.96 13.55 5.90
C LEU A 123 9.96 13.49 4.75
N GLN A 124 9.50 12.29 4.36
CA GLN A 124 8.45 12.12 3.35
C GLN A 124 7.09 12.62 3.84
N GLU A 125 6.79 12.45 5.13
CA GLU A 125 5.62 13.02 5.79
C GLU A 125 5.73 14.55 5.85
N GLN A 126 6.91 15.12 6.12
CA GLN A 126 7.14 16.56 6.09
C GLN A 126 6.99 17.20 4.68
N GLU A 127 7.14 16.42 3.61
CA GLU A 127 6.85 16.86 2.23
C GLU A 127 5.35 17.09 2.00
N VAL A 128 4.50 16.49 2.82
CA VAL A 128 3.07 16.77 2.88
C VAL A 128 2.87 17.93 3.86
N SER A 129 2.32 19.04 3.40
CA SER A 129 2.20 20.25 4.21
C SER A 129 0.76 20.57 4.61
N GLY A 130 0.60 21.18 5.78
CA GLY A 130 -0.68 21.73 6.25
C GLY A 130 -1.75 20.67 6.51
N ASN A 131 -2.99 20.93 6.07
CA ASN A 131 -4.15 20.11 6.49
C ASN A 131 -4.04 18.62 6.10
N LEU A 132 -3.33 18.28 5.01
CA LEU A 132 -3.12 16.89 4.59
C LEU A 132 -2.12 16.13 5.49
N LEU A 133 -1.21 16.85 6.17
CA LEU A 133 -0.30 16.25 7.15
C LEU A 133 -1.04 15.86 8.43
N GLU A 134 -1.93 16.72 8.89
CA GLU A 134 -2.63 16.52 10.16
C GLU A 134 -3.71 15.45 10.09
N ASP A 135 -4.35 15.25 8.93
CA ASP A 135 -5.46 14.30 8.79
C ASP A 135 -5.55 13.63 7.42
N SER A 136 -4.48 12.94 7.01
CA SER A 136 -4.44 12.20 5.74
C SER A 136 -5.53 11.11 5.65
N GLN A 137 -6.01 10.55 6.76
CA GLN A 137 -7.06 9.54 6.72
C GLN A 137 -8.47 10.14 6.68
N ALA A 138 -8.73 11.23 7.43
CA ALA A 138 -10.02 11.87 7.32
C ALA A 138 -10.13 12.73 6.07
N GLN A 139 -9.08 13.24 5.43
CA GLN A 139 -9.25 13.97 4.16
C GLN A 139 -9.70 13.07 3.00
N GLU A 140 -9.36 11.79 3.04
CA GLU A 140 -9.95 10.77 2.14
C GLU A 140 -11.44 10.51 2.47
N LEU A 141 -11.89 10.85 3.69
CA LEU A 141 -13.25 10.59 4.20
C LEU A 141 -14.16 11.84 4.35
N SER A 142 -13.60 13.05 4.46
CA SER A 142 -14.24 14.27 4.98
C SER A 142 -14.47 15.31 3.90
N GLY A 143 -15.25 14.95 2.88
CA GLY A 143 -16.05 15.90 2.08
C GLY A 143 -15.33 16.95 1.22
N GLY A 144 -14.04 17.22 1.39
CA GLY A 144 -13.20 18.00 0.46
C GLY A 144 -12.41 17.13 -0.53
N GLY A 145 -12.56 15.81 -0.41
CA GLY A 145 -11.83 14.79 -1.15
C GLY A 145 -11.81 15.06 -2.65
N LEU A 146 -10.60 15.10 -3.21
CA LEU A 146 -10.36 15.25 -4.63
C LEU A 146 -10.98 14.06 -5.36
N ARG A 147 -11.99 14.33 -6.19
CA ARG A 147 -12.54 13.36 -7.13
C ARG A 147 -11.83 13.54 -8.44
N ALA A 148 -11.26 12.44 -8.92
CA ALA A 148 -10.56 12.45 -10.18
C ALA A 148 -11.09 11.32 -11.07
N ARG A 149 -11.44 11.66 -12.31
CA ARG A 149 -12.05 10.76 -13.28
C ARG A 149 -11.35 10.85 -14.61
N ALA A 150 -10.78 9.74 -15.06
CA ALA A 150 -10.31 9.62 -16.44
C ALA A 150 -11.52 9.63 -17.39
N LEU A 151 -11.63 10.67 -18.20
CA LEU A 151 -12.67 10.80 -19.23
C LEU A 151 -12.27 10.05 -20.50
N SER A 152 -11.00 10.16 -20.87
CA SER A 152 -10.41 9.52 -22.05
C SER A 152 -8.97 9.06 -21.75
N GLU A 153 -8.22 8.66 -22.79
CA GLU A 153 -6.82 8.24 -22.67
C GLU A 153 -5.89 9.42 -22.36
N ASP A 154 -6.33 10.65 -22.65
CA ASP A 154 -5.52 11.86 -22.55
C ASP A 154 -6.16 12.96 -21.66
N GLU A 155 -7.32 12.67 -21.05
CA GLU A 155 -8.09 13.66 -20.29
C GLU A 155 -8.52 13.14 -18.92
N VAL A 156 -8.23 13.94 -17.89
CA VAL A 156 -8.66 13.69 -16.51
C VAL A 156 -9.45 14.89 -15.98
N GLU A 157 -10.67 14.64 -15.53
CA GLU A 157 -11.48 15.62 -14.82
C GLU A 157 -11.19 15.53 -13.31
N LEU A 158 -10.88 16.66 -12.71
CA LEU A 158 -10.66 16.85 -11.29
C LEU A 158 -11.79 17.71 -10.72
N GLU A 159 -12.36 17.30 -9.59
CA GLU A 159 -13.40 18.02 -8.87
C GLU A 159 -13.10 17.96 -7.36
N TRP A 160 -13.14 19.10 -6.68
CA TRP A 160 -13.01 19.18 -5.23
C TRP A 160 -13.92 20.26 -4.66
N THR A 161 -14.21 20.16 -3.37
CA THR A 161 -15.12 21.06 -2.67
C THR A 161 -14.47 21.61 -1.40
N THR A 162 -14.73 22.87 -1.12
CA THR A 162 -14.21 23.59 0.05
C THR A 162 -15.38 24.17 0.83
N THR A 163 -15.21 24.34 2.15
CA THR A 163 -16.26 24.84 3.05
C THR A 163 -15.89 26.15 3.73
N ASN A 164 -14.61 26.48 3.81
CA ASN A 164 -14.10 27.72 4.38
C ASN A 164 -12.89 28.19 3.57
N GLU A 165 -12.95 29.41 3.05
CA GLU A 165 -11.86 30.02 2.25
C GLU A 165 -11.55 31.45 2.72
N GLY A 166 -11.72 31.75 4.01
CA GLY A 166 -11.59 33.12 4.53
C GLY A 166 -10.24 33.78 4.21
N ASN A 167 -9.15 33.02 4.26
CA ASN A 167 -7.79 33.49 3.98
C ASN A 167 -7.23 33.00 2.64
N THR A 168 -8.04 32.36 1.80
CA THR A 168 -7.57 31.73 0.56
C THR A 168 -7.49 32.77 -0.56
N GLU A 169 -6.40 32.75 -1.33
CA GLU A 169 -6.27 33.49 -2.59
C GLU A 169 -6.69 32.60 -3.77
N GLY A 170 -6.31 31.33 -3.76
CA GLY A 170 -6.73 30.35 -4.75
C GLY A 170 -6.02 29.01 -4.61
N TYR A 171 -6.06 28.22 -5.68
CA TYR A 171 -5.56 26.84 -5.68
C TYR A 171 -4.52 26.59 -6.76
N VAL A 172 -3.61 25.67 -6.47
CA VAL A 172 -2.60 25.16 -7.38
C VAL A 172 -2.84 23.67 -7.59
N VAL A 173 -2.86 23.25 -8.86
CA VAL A 173 -3.05 21.85 -9.26
C VAL A 173 -1.69 21.27 -9.61
N ARG A 174 -1.29 20.24 -8.86
CA ARG A 174 -0.04 19.50 -9.05
C ARG A 174 -0.32 18.07 -9.46
N ARG A 175 0.60 17.50 -10.21
CA ARG A 175 0.56 16.09 -10.62
C ARG A 175 1.93 15.47 -10.50
N ARG A 176 1.97 14.16 -10.28
CA ARG A 176 3.17 13.34 -10.46
C ARG A 176 2.79 11.96 -10.96
N LYS A 177 3.73 11.27 -11.62
CA LYS A 177 3.56 9.84 -11.95
C LYS A 177 3.45 9.03 -10.65
N ALA A 178 2.61 8.00 -10.62
CA ALA A 178 2.39 7.19 -9.41
C ALA A 178 3.64 6.46 -8.90
N ARG A 179 4.66 6.30 -9.74
CA ARG A 179 5.97 5.71 -9.38
C ARG A 179 7.12 6.73 -9.45
N GLY A 180 6.81 8.01 -9.53
CA GLY A 180 7.78 9.11 -9.53
C GLY A 180 7.61 9.98 -8.30
N ASP A 181 8.69 10.66 -7.91
CA ASP A 181 8.68 11.57 -6.77
C ASP A 181 8.52 13.04 -7.19
N ASP A 182 8.76 13.36 -8.47
CA ASP A 182 8.72 14.74 -8.97
C ASP A 182 7.30 15.24 -9.21
N TRP A 183 6.92 16.30 -8.48
CA TRP A 183 5.68 17.04 -8.68
C TRP A 183 5.84 18.12 -9.76
N GLU A 184 4.94 18.13 -10.72
CA GLU A 184 4.79 19.21 -11.71
C GLU A 184 3.55 20.06 -11.41
N VAL A 185 3.68 21.38 -11.59
CA VAL A 185 2.55 22.31 -11.49
C VAL A 185 1.90 22.39 -12.86
N ILE A 186 0.67 21.88 -12.97
CA ILE A 186 -0.09 21.90 -14.22
C ILE A 186 -0.69 23.29 -14.42
N THR A 187 -1.35 23.81 -13.39
CA THR A 187 -2.03 25.10 -13.42
C THR A 187 -2.11 25.72 -12.03
N ASP A 188 -2.33 27.02 -11.98
CA ASP A 188 -2.46 27.84 -10.78
C ASP A 188 -3.61 28.84 -10.93
N TYR A 189 -4.04 29.41 -9.81
CA TYR A 189 -5.07 30.46 -9.75
C TYR A 189 -4.68 31.74 -10.51
N LYS A 190 -3.38 31.97 -10.73
CA LYS A 190 -2.88 33.13 -11.48
C LYS A 190 -3.06 32.96 -12.99
N ARG A 191 -2.87 31.76 -13.53
CA ARG A 191 -3.04 31.45 -14.96
C ARG A 191 -4.47 31.05 -15.29
N TRP A 192 -5.19 30.44 -14.34
CA TRP A 192 -6.56 29.96 -14.55
C TRP A 192 -7.52 30.53 -13.51
N GLY A 193 -8.25 31.58 -13.92
CA GLY A 193 -9.18 32.32 -13.06
C GLY A 193 -10.23 31.48 -12.29
N PRO A 194 -10.74 30.36 -12.82
CA PRO A 194 -11.66 29.48 -12.06
C PRO A 194 -11.07 28.84 -10.79
N LEU A 195 -9.76 28.91 -10.57
CA LEU A 195 -9.09 28.42 -9.36
C LEU A 195 -8.86 29.53 -8.32
N VAL A 196 -9.27 30.76 -8.60
CA VAL A 196 -9.31 31.82 -7.58
C VAL A 196 -10.38 31.47 -6.55
N SER A 197 -10.11 31.80 -5.28
CA SER A 197 -11.07 31.58 -4.19
C SER A 197 -12.45 32.14 -4.53
N LYS A 198 -13.49 31.38 -4.18
CA LYS A 198 -14.90 31.75 -4.34
C LYS A 198 -15.44 32.56 -3.16
N GLY A 199 -14.61 32.79 -2.15
CA GLY A 199 -14.93 33.56 -0.95
C GLY A 199 -15.24 32.69 0.26
N PRO A 200 -15.53 33.30 1.42
CA PRO A 200 -15.42 32.65 2.73
C PRO A 200 -16.24 31.37 2.94
N THR A 201 -17.32 31.18 2.17
CA THR A 201 -18.18 29.98 2.24
C THR A 201 -17.63 28.78 1.47
N GLY A 202 -16.52 28.95 0.75
CA GLY A 202 -16.00 27.96 -0.16
C GLY A 202 -16.89 27.70 -1.38
N GLY A 203 -16.54 26.66 -2.13
CA GLY A 203 -17.32 26.21 -3.28
C GLY A 203 -16.75 24.96 -3.94
N THR A 204 -17.35 24.59 -5.07
CA THR A 204 -16.93 23.43 -5.88
C THR A 204 -16.04 23.87 -7.02
N TYR A 205 -14.85 23.31 -7.13
CA TYR A 205 -13.91 23.57 -8.20
C TYR A 205 -13.86 22.40 -9.17
N ARG A 206 -13.54 22.72 -10.42
CA ARG A 206 -13.34 21.72 -11.45
C ARG A 206 -12.24 22.14 -12.40
N TYR A 207 -11.39 21.18 -12.74
CA TYR A 207 -10.32 21.34 -13.69
C TYR A 207 -10.25 20.12 -14.59
N VAL A 208 -9.92 20.31 -15.87
CA VAL A 208 -9.67 19.20 -16.79
C VAL A 208 -8.24 19.29 -17.26
N ASP A 209 -7.48 18.24 -16.98
CA ASP A 209 -6.11 18.07 -17.44
C ASP A 209 -6.12 17.30 -18.76
N ASN A 210 -5.67 17.95 -19.83
CA ASN A 210 -5.59 17.39 -21.18
C ASN A 210 -4.16 16.96 -21.57
N THR A 211 -3.25 16.88 -20.58
CA THR A 211 -1.83 16.57 -20.80
C THR A 211 -1.41 15.25 -20.19
N ALA A 212 -2.33 14.57 -19.51
CA ALA A 212 -2.07 13.27 -18.91
C ALA A 212 -2.07 12.21 -19.99
N ASP A 213 -1.22 11.19 -19.88
CA ASP A 213 -1.20 10.03 -20.77
C ASP A 213 -1.54 8.75 -19.99
N VAL A 214 -1.76 7.66 -20.73
CA VAL A 214 -2.04 6.33 -20.17
C VAL A 214 -1.05 5.96 -19.05
N GLY A 215 -1.58 5.55 -17.90
CA GLY A 215 -0.81 5.18 -16.72
C GLY A 215 -1.37 5.71 -15.41
N GLY A 216 -0.63 5.45 -14.32
CA GLY A 216 -0.97 5.89 -12.97
C GLY A 216 -0.41 7.29 -12.67
N TRP A 217 -1.28 8.15 -12.16
CA TRP A 217 -1.00 9.53 -11.80
C TRP A 217 -1.52 9.83 -10.40
N VAL A 218 -0.81 10.69 -9.67
CA VAL A 218 -1.29 11.24 -8.40
C VAL A 218 -1.46 12.73 -8.59
N TYR A 219 -2.67 13.21 -8.33
CA TYR A 219 -2.99 14.63 -8.33
C TYR A 219 -3.03 15.14 -6.90
N ARG A 220 -2.60 16.38 -6.72
CA ARG A 220 -2.65 17.09 -5.45
C ARG A 220 -3.16 18.50 -5.69
N ILE A 221 -4.09 18.93 -4.84
CA ILE A 221 -4.56 20.31 -4.80
C ILE A 221 -3.92 20.95 -3.58
N SER A 222 -3.27 22.09 -3.80
CA SER A 222 -2.76 22.91 -2.70
C SER A 222 -3.48 24.24 -2.69
N GLU A 223 -3.84 24.67 -1.50
CA GLU A 223 -4.41 25.96 -1.21
C GLU A 223 -3.29 26.99 -1.03
N VAL A 224 -3.47 28.17 -1.62
CA VAL A 224 -2.57 29.32 -1.43
C VAL A 224 -3.32 30.38 -0.67
N GLU A 225 -2.82 30.73 0.52
CA GLU A 225 -3.37 31.80 1.35
C GLU A 225 -2.96 33.18 0.84
N LYS A 226 -3.67 34.23 1.28
CA LYS A 226 -3.36 35.63 0.97
C LYS A 226 -1.98 36.07 1.47
N ASP A 227 -1.46 35.40 2.49
CA ASP A 227 -0.11 35.63 3.03
C ASP A 227 0.98 34.93 2.20
N GLY A 228 0.60 34.17 1.18
CA GLY A 228 1.50 33.42 0.30
C GLY A 228 1.90 32.04 0.85
N ASN A 229 1.36 31.64 2.00
CA ASN A 229 1.54 30.29 2.53
C ASN A 229 0.81 29.29 1.63
N GLU A 230 1.43 28.14 1.40
CA GLU A 230 0.81 27.03 0.68
C GLU A 230 0.56 25.86 1.65
N SER A 231 -0.63 25.27 1.55
CA SER A 231 -1.02 24.07 2.30
C SER A 231 -1.60 23.05 1.35
N ASP A 232 -1.26 21.78 1.50
CA ASP A 232 -1.88 20.73 0.71
C ASP A 232 -3.29 20.42 1.23
N LEU A 233 -4.27 20.49 0.34
CA LEU A 233 -5.69 20.36 0.67
C LEU A 233 -6.16 18.91 0.51
N CYS A 234 -5.80 18.25 -0.59
CA CYS A 234 -6.21 16.88 -0.88
C CYS A 234 -5.37 16.25 -1.99
N GLN A 235 -5.35 14.92 -2.04
CA GLN A 235 -4.67 14.13 -3.07
C GLN A 235 -5.56 13.00 -3.58
N CYS A 236 -5.31 12.51 -4.79
CA CYS A 236 -6.03 11.37 -5.36
C CYS A 236 -5.16 10.64 -6.40
N LEU A 237 -5.20 9.30 -6.38
CA LEU A 237 -4.61 8.46 -7.41
C LEU A 237 -5.62 8.19 -8.52
N VAL A 238 -5.20 8.41 -9.76
CA VAL A 238 -5.95 8.10 -10.98
C VAL A 238 -5.17 7.13 -11.82
N GLU A 239 -5.84 6.10 -12.33
CA GLU A 239 -5.31 5.21 -13.34
C GLU A 239 -6.02 5.44 -14.66
N ILE A 240 -5.27 5.89 -15.66
CA ILE A 240 -5.75 6.10 -17.02
C ILE A 240 -5.47 4.83 -17.81
N GLN A 241 -6.53 4.11 -18.16
CA GLN A 241 -6.44 2.89 -18.95
C GLN A 241 -6.60 3.20 -20.44
N SER A 242 -5.88 2.45 -21.27
CA SER A 242 -6.08 2.47 -22.71
C SER A 242 -7.47 1.91 -23.08
N LYS A 243 -7.99 2.30 -24.25
CA LYS A 243 -9.23 1.75 -24.81
C LYS A 243 -9.18 0.24 -24.95
N GLY A 244 -8.00 -0.32 -25.27
CA GLY A 244 -7.78 -1.76 -25.37
C GLY A 244 -8.01 -2.48 -24.04
N GLU A 245 -7.46 -1.96 -22.96
CA GLU A 245 -7.62 -2.53 -21.61
C GLU A 245 -9.06 -2.42 -21.12
N LYS A 246 -9.70 -1.26 -21.33
CA LYS A 246 -11.10 -1.05 -20.96
C LYS A 246 -12.03 -2.01 -21.70
N LEU A 247 -11.78 -2.24 -23.00
CA LEU A 247 -12.55 -3.17 -23.81
C LEU A 247 -12.29 -4.62 -23.37
N GLN A 248 -11.05 -4.99 -23.09
CA GLN A 248 -10.70 -6.32 -22.61
C GLN A 248 -11.36 -6.62 -21.25
N GLY A 249 -11.34 -5.66 -20.32
CA GLY A 249 -12.03 -5.76 -19.03
C GLY A 249 -13.54 -5.94 -19.19
N LEU A 250 -14.17 -5.18 -20.09
CA LEU A 250 -15.60 -5.32 -20.38
C LEU A 250 -15.94 -6.70 -20.97
N VAL A 251 -15.17 -7.15 -21.96
CA VAL A 251 -15.36 -8.46 -22.61
C VAL A 251 -15.18 -9.59 -21.59
N ALA A 252 -14.16 -9.52 -20.73
CA ALA A 252 -13.94 -10.49 -19.67
C ALA A 252 -15.11 -10.53 -18.67
N ALA A 253 -15.60 -9.37 -18.24
CA ALA A 253 -16.74 -9.28 -17.31
C ALA A 253 -18.02 -9.90 -17.90
N VAL A 254 -18.31 -9.62 -19.17
CA VAL A 254 -19.46 -10.23 -19.88
C VAL A 254 -19.29 -11.74 -20.01
N GLY A 255 -18.09 -12.22 -20.34
CA GLY A 255 -17.79 -13.65 -20.44
C GLY A 255 -18.00 -14.38 -19.10
N ILE A 256 -17.49 -13.81 -18.00
CA ILE A 256 -17.66 -14.38 -16.65
C ILE A 256 -19.14 -14.41 -16.25
N ALA A 257 -19.89 -13.33 -16.51
CA ALA A 257 -21.32 -13.27 -16.21
C ALA A 257 -22.10 -14.34 -16.98
N ALA A 258 -21.80 -14.54 -18.27
CA ALA A 258 -22.44 -15.57 -19.09
C ALA A 258 -22.17 -16.98 -18.57
N ILE A 259 -20.92 -17.28 -18.16
CA ILE A 259 -20.55 -18.58 -17.58
C ILE A 259 -21.25 -18.79 -16.24
N ALA A 260 -21.31 -17.77 -15.37
CA ALA A 260 -21.97 -17.86 -14.08
C ALA A 260 -23.48 -18.18 -14.24
N ILE A 261 -24.16 -17.46 -15.14
CA ILE A 261 -25.58 -17.73 -15.46
C ILE A 261 -25.74 -19.15 -16.02
N GLY A 262 -24.88 -19.56 -16.95
CA GLY A 262 -24.89 -20.91 -17.52
C GLY A 262 -24.69 -21.99 -16.45
N GLY A 263 -23.79 -21.78 -15.49
CA GLY A 263 -23.54 -22.69 -14.38
C GLY A 263 -24.73 -22.80 -13.41
N VAL A 264 -25.41 -21.69 -13.11
CA VAL A 264 -26.64 -21.70 -12.29
C VAL A 264 -27.76 -22.47 -13.00
N VAL A 265 -27.98 -22.20 -14.29
CA VAL A 265 -28.99 -22.92 -15.09
C VAL A 265 -28.64 -24.41 -15.16
N ALA A 266 -27.39 -24.75 -15.50
CA ALA A 266 -26.93 -26.13 -15.56
C ALA A 266 -27.11 -26.83 -14.19
N GLY A 267 -26.75 -26.17 -13.09
CA GLY A 267 -26.90 -26.69 -11.73
C GLY A 267 -28.37 -26.98 -11.36
N ILE A 268 -29.31 -26.10 -11.73
CA ILE A 268 -30.75 -26.34 -11.51
C ILE A 268 -31.26 -27.50 -12.38
N THR A 269 -30.79 -27.61 -13.63
CA THR A 269 -31.27 -28.65 -14.56
C THR A 269 -30.63 -30.03 -14.35
N LEU A 270 -29.43 -30.08 -13.76
CA LEU A 270 -28.65 -31.32 -13.59
C LEU A 270 -28.71 -31.85 -12.15
N ASP A 271 -29.42 -31.20 -11.22
CA ASP A 271 -29.66 -31.75 -9.88
C ASP A 271 -30.69 -32.90 -9.97
N PRO A 272 -30.29 -34.16 -9.72
CA PRO A 272 -31.19 -35.30 -9.82
C PRO A 272 -32.06 -35.52 -8.57
N ILE A 273 -32.05 -34.60 -7.59
CA ILE A 273 -32.84 -34.68 -6.35
C ILE A 273 -33.99 -33.65 -6.35
N GLN A 274 -34.81 -33.68 -7.40
CA GLN A 274 -36.20 -33.18 -7.37
C GLN A 274 -37.16 -34.28 -7.83
#